data_AF-A0AAV2CC49-F1
#
_entry.id   AF-A0AAV2CC49-F1
#
_cell.length_a   1.000
_cell.length_b   1.000
_cell.length_c   1.000
_cell.angle_alpha   90.00
_cell.angle_beta   90.00
_cell.angle_gamma   90.00
#
_symmetry.space_group_name_H-M   'P 1'
#
loop_
_entity.id
_entity.type
_entity.pdbx_description
1 polymer ?
#
loop_
_entity_poly.entity_id
_entity_poly.type
_entity_poly.pdbx_seq_one_letter_code
_entity_poly.pdbx_strand_id
1 'polypeptide(L)'
;MDSNVIPKAFQSPHHWHLASLSSISQSQSPASKLIYSYSNVLDGFCASLTDSELESMKASPGFLHSIHNSPVKYDTTHSTKFLGLTVVSSPAWESSNYGEGMIIRVVDTGTWPESDSYGDHGMGPAPTR
;
A
#
# COMPACT_ATOMS: atom_id res chain seq x y z
N MET A 1 -10.88 11.42 2.92
CA MET A 1 -10.61 11.71 1.50
C MET A 1 -11.79 12.48 0.95
N ASP A 2 -11.55 13.51 0.13
CA ASP A 2 -12.62 14.35 -0.39
C ASP A 2 -13.25 13.70 -1.62
N SER A 3 -14.47 13.17 -1.46
CA SER A 3 -15.23 12.58 -2.57
C SER A 3 -15.50 13.55 -3.72
N ASN A 4 -15.26 14.85 -3.52
CA ASN A 4 -15.43 15.89 -4.54
C ASN A 4 -14.36 15.88 -5.64
N VAL A 5 -13.28 15.09 -5.50
CA VAL A 5 -12.22 14.97 -6.54
C VAL A 5 -12.66 14.06 -7.69
N ILE A 6 -13.60 13.13 -7.44
CA ILE A 6 -14.15 12.25 -8.46
C ILE A 6 -15.10 13.06 -9.36
N PRO A 7 -14.96 13.02 -10.69
CA PRO A 7 -15.92 13.69 -11.56
C PRO A 7 -17.33 13.14 -11.32
N LYS A 8 -18.31 14.04 -11.13
CA LYS A 8 -19.71 13.69 -10.82
C LYS A 8 -20.36 12.72 -11.83
N ALA A 9 -19.77 12.60 -13.02
CA ALA A 9 -20.18 11.65 -14.04
C ALA A 9 -19.98 10.18 -13.63
N PHE A 10 -19.17 9.89 -12.62
CA PHE A 10 -18.81 8.53 -12.21
C PHE A 10 -19.37 8.17 -10.83
N GLN A 11 -19.85 6.93 -10.70
CA GLN A 11 -20.46 6.41 -9.48
C GLN A 11 -19.43 6.00 -8.42
N SER A 12 -18.19 5.71 -8.82
CA SER A 12 -17.10 5.32 -7.93
C SER A 12 -15.73 5.58 -8.56
N PRO A 13 -14.64 5.66 -7.76
CA PRO A 13 -13.27 5.75 -8.29
C PRO A 13 -12.96 4.62 -9.27
N HIS A 14 -13.39 3.39 -8.94
CA HIS A 14 -13.18 2.22 -9.79
C HIS A 14 -13.82 2.38 -11.18
N HIS A 15 -15.06 2.89 -11.26
CA HIS A 15 -15.71 3.16 -12.53
C HIS A 15 -14.98 4.25 -13.32
N TRP A 16 -14.54 5.31 -12.64
CA TRP A 16 -13.76 6.38 -13.27
C TRP A 16 -12.42 5.86 -13.82
N HIS A 17 -11.70 5.02 -13.08
CA HIS A 17 -10.44 4.42 -13.52
C HIS A 17 -10.63 3.51 -14.74
N LEU A 18 -11.66 2.66 -14.73
CA LEU A 18 -11.99 1.83 -15.88
C LEU A 18 -12.37 2.66 -17.12
N ALA A 19 -13.12 3.75 -16.95
CA ALA A 19 -13.45 4.66 -18.03
C ALA A 19 -12.22 5.41 -18.56
N SER A 20 -11.29 5.77 -17.68
CA SER A 20 -10.03 6.38 -18.08
C SER A 20 -9.19 5.41 -18.92
N LEU A 21 -9.11 4.15 -18.50
CA LEU A 21 -8.44 3.08 -19.26
C LEU A 21 -9.15 2.76 -20.58
N SER A 22 -10.49 2.79 -20.63
CA SER A 22 -11.22 2.53 -21.87
C SER A 22 -10.99 3.58 -22.93
N SER A 23 -10.78 4.84 -22.53
CA SER A 23 -10.52 5.94 -23.46
C SER A 23 -9.20 5.82 -24.23
N ILE A 24 -8.23 5.07 -23.68
CA ILE A 24 -6.90 4.90 -24.26
C ILE A 24 -6.64 3.50 -24.82
N SER A 25 -7.48 2.52 -24.49
CA SER A 25 -7.22 1.12 -24.83
C SER A 25 -7.51 0.84 -26.31
N GLN A 26 -6.54 0.25 -27.01
CA GLN A 26 -6.65 0.03 -28.46
C GLN A 26 -7.23 -1.35 -28.83
N SER A 27 -7.09 -2.38 -27.99
CA SER A 27 -7.45 -3.76 -28.36
C SER A 27 -7.94 -4.64 -27.21
N GLN A 28 -7.50 -4.37 -25.98
CA GLN A 28 -7.83 -5.18 -24.81
C GLN A 28 -8.93 -4.52 -23.95
N SER A 29 -9.65 -5.34 -23.19
CA SER A 29 -10.63 -4.85 -22.22
C SER A 29 -9.94 -3.99 -21.15
N PRO A 30 -10.52 -2.85 -20.73
CA PRO A 30 -9.97 -2.03 -19.63
C PRO A 30 -9.81 -2.83 -18.33
N ALA A 31 -10.73 -3.77 -18.10
CA ALA A 31 -10.73 -4.61 -16.91
C ALA A 31 -9.54 -5.59 -16.86
N SER A 32 -9.00 -6.01 -18.01
CA SER A 32 -7.82 -6.89 -18.02
C SER A 32 -6.51 -6.14 -17.78
N LYS A 33 -6.52 -4.81 -17.91
CA LYS A 33 -5.34 -3.97 -17.71
C LYS A 33 -5.25 -3.41 -16.29
N LEU A 34 -6.41 -3.20 -15.65
CA LEU A 34 -6.47 -2.68 -14.30
C LEU A 34 -5.95 -3.73 -13.30
N ILE A 35 -4.82 -3.43 -12.67
CA ILE A 35 -4.22 -4.27 -11.63
C ILE A 35 -4.81 -3.91 -10.27
N TYR A 36 -4.94 -2.61 -9.99
CA TYR A 36 -5.50 -2.13 -8.73
C TYR A 36 -6.09 -0.73 -8.87
N SER A 37 -7.16 -0.44 -8.13
CA SER A 37 -7.79 0.87 -8.04
C SER A 37 -7.67 1.39 -6.61
N TYR A 38 -6.94 2.48 -6.41
CA TYR A 38 -6.77 3.11 -5.11
C TYR A 38 -7.86 4.16 -4.88
N SER A 39 -8.44 4.18 -3.68
CA SER A 39 -9.59 5.06 -3.36
C SER A 39 -9.58 5.60 -1.93
N ASN A 40 -8.52 5.34 -1.15
CA ASN A 40 -8.51 5.64 0.29
C ASN A 40 -7.46 6.70 0.66
N VAL A 41 -6.23 6.54 0.14
CA VAL A 41 -5.09 7.41 0.45
C VAL A 41 -4.63 8.21 -0.77
N LEU A 42 -4.83 7.66 -1.97
CA LEU A 42 -4.54 8.30 -3.24
C LEU A 42 -5.65 7.99 -4.26
N ASP A 43 -5.98 8.98 -5.08
CA ASP A 43 -6.91 8.83 -6.21
C ASP A 43 -6.10 8.45 -7.44
N GLY A 44 -6.14 7.17 -7.80
CA GLY A 44 -5.38 6.64 -8.92
C GLY A 44 -5.46 5.14 -9.04
N PHE A 45 -4.74 4.59 -10.00
CA PHE A 45 -4.76 3.16 -10.28
C PHE A 45 -3.39 2.64 -10.73
N CYS A 46 -3.19 1.34 -10.57
CA CYS A 46 -2.10 0.58 -11.17
C CYS A 46 -2.66 -0.18 -12.37
N ALA A 47 -2.02 -0.07 -13.53
CA ALA A 47 -2.43 -0.76 -14.74
C ALA A 47 -1.25 -1.17 -15.60
N SER A 48 -1.44 -2.22 -16.41
CA SER A 48 -0.51 -2.61 -17.46
C SER A 48 -0.86 -1.86 -18.74
N LEU A 49 0.06 -1.01 -19.22
CA LEU A 49 -0.10 -0.16 -20.40
C LEU A 49 1.08 -0.33 -21.34
N THR A 50 0.85 -0.18 -22.64
CA THR A 50 1.94 0.02 -23.61
C THR A 50 2.46 1.46 -23.53
N ASP A 51 3.64 1.72 -24.08
CA ASP A 51 4.19 3.08 -24.13
C ASP A 51 3.25 4.07 -24.86
N SER A 52 2.62 3.64 -25.96
CA SER A 52 1.64 4.44 -26.70
C SER A 52 0.39 4.79 -25.87
N GLU A 53 -0.06 3.84 -25.05
CA GLU A 53 -1.21 4.02 -24.17
C GLU A 53 -0.87 4.91 -22.98
N LEU A 54 0.34 4.80 -22.43
CA LEU A 54 0.84 5.71 -21.41
C LEU A 54 0.94 7.15 -21.92
N GLU A 55 1.47 7.37 -23.14
CA GLU A 55 1.50 8.71 -23.73
C GLU A 55 0.08 9.27 -23.96
N SER A 56 -0.85 8.42 -24.37
CA SER A 56 -2.27 8.81 -24.49
C SER A 56 -2.88 9.15 -23.12
N MET A 57 -2.52 8.41 -22.06
CA MET A 57 -2.96 8.69 -20.69
C MET A 57 -2.42 10.02 -20.16
N LYS A 58 -1.15 10.35 -20.45
CA LYS A 58 -0.54 11.63 -20.04
C LYS A 58 -1.25 12.85 -20.62
N ALA A 59 -1.87 12.71 -21.79
CA ALA A 59 -2.67 13.74 -22.42
C ALA A 59 -4.11 13.82 -21.89
N SER A 60 -4.53 12.87 -21.04
CA SER A 60 -5.91 12.83 -20.53
C SER A 60 -6.15 13.91 -19.47
N PRO A 61 -7.35 14.52 -19.45
CA PRO A 61 -7.73 15.44 -18.38
C PRO A 61 -7.69 14.74 -17.01
N GLY A 62 -6.99 15.35 -16.04
CA GLY A 62 -6.85 14.81 -14.69
C GLY A 62 -5.63 13.91 -14.47
N PHE A 63 -4.83 13.65 -15.52
CA PHE A 63 -3.51 13.05 -15.31
C PHE A 63 -2.60 14.00 -14.54
N LEU A 64 -2.02 13.51 -13.44
CA LEU A 64 -1.06 14.27 -12.62
C LEU A 64 0.36 13.72 -12.76
N HIS A 65 0.52 12.41 -12.56
CA HIS A 65 1.82 11.77 -12.56
C HIS A 65 1.69 10.26 -12.77
N SER A 66 2.75 9.63 -13.28
CA SER A 66 2.86 8.17 -13.41
C SER A 66 4.26 7.73 -12.99
N ILE A 67 4.34 6.61 -12.26
CA ILE A 67 5.60 5.98 -11.88
C ILE A 67 5.59 4.56 -12.43
N HIS A 68 6.70 4.15 -13.06
CA HIS A 68 6.86 2.77 -13.52
C HIS A 68 6.97 1.82 -12.32
N ASN A 69 6.16 0.76 -12.32
CA ASN A 69 6.23 -0.24 -11.27
C ASN A 69 7.52 -1.06 -11.38
N SER A 70 8.37 -0.98 -10.37
CA SER A 70 9.68 -1.65 -10.35
C SER A 70 9.83 -2.45 -9.05
N PRO A 71 10.43 -3.66 -9.10
CA PRO A 71 10.67 -4.43 -7.89
C PRO A 71 11.62 -3.68 -6.96
N VAL A 72 11.36 -3.76 -5.66
CA VAL A 72 12.23 -3.21 -4.61
C VAL A 72 13.14 -4.32 -4.10
N LYS A 73 14.41 -3.98 -3.84
CA LYS A 73 15.38 -4.90 -3.23
C LYS A 73 15.48 -4.62 -1.73
N TYR A 74 15.54 -5.68 -0.92
CA TYR A 74 15.76 -5.55 0.52
C TYR A 74 17.17 -5.05 0.81
N ASP A 75 17.28 -4.05 1.69
CA ASP A 75 18.57 -3.49 2.12
C ASP A 75 19.22 -4.33 3.23
N THR A 76 18.41 -4.97 4.08
CA THR A 76 18.87 -5.78 5.21
C THR A 76 17.82 -6.80 5.64
N THR A 77 18.26 -7.91 6.22
CA THR A 77 17.43 -8.88 6.95
C THR A 77 17.58 -8.74 8.47
N HIS A 78 18.41 -7.80 8.93
CA HIS A 78 18.76 -7.61 10.34
C HIS A 78 18.42 -6.18 10.78
N SER A 79 17.13 -5.84 10.80
CA SER A 79 16.64 -4.47 11.05
C SER A 79 17.08 -3.90 12.39
N THR A 80 17.12 -4.70 13.45
CA THR A 80 17.59 -4.25 14.78
C THR A 80 19.05 -3.82 14.74
N LYS A 81 19.92 -4.62 14.13
CA LYS A 81 21.33 -4.28 13.93
C LYS A 81 21.51 -3.06 13.02
N PHE A 82 20.74 -2.97 11.93
CA PHE A 82 20.76 -1.82 11.03
C PHE A 82 20.41 -0.51 11.75
N LEU A 83 19.43 -0.54 12.65
CA LEU A 83 19.02 0.59 13.48
C LEU A 83 19.94 0.83 14.69
N GLY A 84 20.98 0.01 14.89
CA GLY A 84 21.85 0.09 16.06
C GLY A 84 21.16 -0.27 17.39
N LEU A 85 19.99 -0.93 17.33
CA LEU A 85 19.23 -1.38 18.49
C LEU A 85 19.90 -2.64 19.05
N THR A 86 20.80 -2.47 20.01
CA THR A 86 21.37 -3.59 20.76
C THR A 86 20.48 -3.92 21.97
N VAL A 87 20.34 -5.20 22.29
CA VAL A 87 19.45 -5.75 23.35
C VAL A 87 19.96 -5.46 24.77
N VAL A 88 20.87 -4.50 24.94
CA VAL A 88 21.55 -4.27 26.21
C VAL A 88 20.66 -3.39 27.08
N SER A 89 19.80 -4.02 27.89
CA SER A 89 19.17 -3.47 29.11
C SER A 89 18.93 -1.96 29.06
N SER A 90 18.23 -1.51 28.01
CA SER A 90 17.89 -0.10 27.86
C SER A 90 16.66 0.18 28.72
N PRO A 91 16.70 1.19 29.62
CA PRO A 91 15.54 1.61 30.41
C PRO A 91 14.31 1.95 29.54
N ALA A 92 14.51 2.17 28.24
CA ALA A 92 13.45 2.42 27.27
C ALA A 92 12.38 1.32 27.24
N TRP A 93 12.76 0.04 27.38
CA TRP A 93 11.79 -1.07 27.33
C TRP A 93 10.85 -1.07 28.54
N GLU A 94 11.42 -0.97 29.75
CA GLU A 94 10.63 -0.87 30.98
C GLU A 94 9.79 0.41 31.02
N SER A 95 10.38 1.56 30.64
CA SER A 95 9.68 2.85 30.64
C SER A 95 8.54 2.95 29.63
N SER A 96 8.58 2.15 28.56
CA SER A 96 7.51 2.06 27.55
C SER A 96 6.50 0.96 27.84
N ASN A 97 6.61 0.30 29.01
CA ASN A 97 5.83 -0.87 29.36
C ASN A 97 5.87 -1.94 28.25
N TYR A 98 7.05 -2.12 27.64
CA TYR A 98 7.31 -3.04 26.54
C TYR A 98 6.39 -2.86 25.32
N GLY A 99 5.77 -1.69 25.16
CA GLY A 99 4.84 -1.39 24.08
C GLY A 99 3.43 -1.96 24.28
N GLU A 100 3.04 -2.30 25.52
CA GLU A 100 1.67 -2.74 25.82
C GLU A 100 0.64 -1.74 25.27
N GLY A 101 -0.39 -2.26 24.58
CA GLY A 101 -1.43 -1.44 23.96
C GLY A 101 -1.08 -0.86 22.59
N MET A 102 0.17 -0.97 22.12
CA MET A 102 0.60 -0.43 20.83
C MET A 102 0.38 -1.43 19.69
N ILE A 103 -0.19 -0.95 18.59
CA ILE A 103 -0.36 -1.72 17.36
C ILE A 103 0.71 -1.27 16.35
N ILE A 104 1.66 -2.17 16.07
CA ILE A 104 2.70 -1.95 15.05
C ILE A 104 2.35 -2.75 13.80
N ARG A 105 2.16 -2.06 12.67
CA ARG A 105 1.94 -2.72 11.37
C ARG A 105 3.26 -2.79 10.62
N VAL A 106 3.66 -4.01 10.26
CA VAL A 106 4.87 -4.28 9.47
C VAL A 106 4.44 -4.70 8.07
N VAL A 107 5.00 -4.04 7.05
CA VAL A 107 4.81 -4.40 5.64
C VAL A 107 6.07 -5.12 5.19
N ASP A 108 5.99 -6.45 5.14
CA ASP A 108 7.10 -7.35 4.78
C ASP A 108 6.53 -8.54 3.97
N THR A 109 7.38 -9.52 3.69
CA THR A 109 7.10 -10.81 3.07
C THR A 109 6.15 -11.71 3.87
N GLY A 110 5.93 -11.40 5.14
CA GLY A 110 5.03 -12.12 6.02
C GLY A 110 5.70 -12.55 7.33
N THR A 111 4.94 -13.25 8.16
CA THR A 111 5.42 -13.84 9.41
C THR A 111 4.95 -15.29 9.49
N TRP A 112 5.52 -16.05 10.42
CA TRP A 112 5.10 -17.42 10.74
C TRP A 112 4.16 -17.36 11.96
N PRO A 113 2.85 -17.16 11.78
CA PRO A 113 1.91 -16.88 12.87
C PRO A 113 1.82 -18.00 13.92
N GLU A 114 2.20 -19.22 13.56
CA GLU A 114 2.23 -20.39 14.43
C GLU A 114 3.53 -20.52 15.24
N SER A 115 4.50 -19.63 15.06
CA SER A 115 5.68 -19.61 15.91
C SER A 115 5.31 -19.19 17.33
N ASP A 116 5.90 -19.85 18.33
CA ASP A 116 5.71 -19.52 19.76
C ASP A 116 5.98 -18.03 20.08
N SER A 117 6.80 -17.35 19.27
CA SER A 117 7.06 -15.90 19.40
C SER A 117 5.84 -15.01 19.14
N TYR A 118 4.80 -15.52 18.47
CA TYR A 118 3.53 -14.83 18.22
C TYR A 118 2.39 -15.35 19.10
N GLY A 119 2.67 -16.24 20.06
CA GLY A 119 1.68 -16.70 21.03
C GLY A 119 1.23 -15.56 21.95
N ASP A 120 -0.07 -15.52 22.25
CA ASP A 120 -0.70 -14.52 23.12
C ASP A 120 -0.81 -14.97 24.59
N HIS A 121 -0.13 -16.05 24.96
CA HIS A 121 -0.16 -16.60 26.30
C HIS A 121 0.32 -15.59 27.35
N GLY A 122 -0.59 -15.21 28.25
CA GLY A 122 -0.32 -14.21 29.30
C GLY A 122 -0.52 -12.76 28.86
N MET A 123 -0.92 -12.51 27.61
CA MET A 123 -1.27 -11.17 27.11
C MET A 123 -2.74 -10.84 27.43
N GLY A 124 -3.01 -9.55 27.64
CA GLY A 124 -4.38 -9.03 27.76
C GLY A 124 -5.15 -9.07 26.43
N PRO A 125 -6.42 -8.64 26.41
CA PRO A 125 -7.19 -8.54 25.18
C PRO A 125 -6.54 -7.57 24.18
N ALA A 126 -6.71 -7.84 22.89
CA ALA A 126 -6.21 -6.96 21.84
C ALA A 126 -6.75 -5.52 22.01
N PRO A 127 -5.92 -4.49 21.76
CA PRO A 127 -6.35 -3.10 21.88
C PRO A 127 -7.50 -2.78 20.92
N THR A 128 -8.45 -1.95 21.37
CA THR A 128 -9.54 -1.46 20.51
C THR A 128 -9.01 -0.45 19.50
N ARG A 129 -9.45 -0.58 18.24
CA ARG A 129 -9.04 0.27 17.11
C ARG A 129 -9.81 1.59 17.06
#